data_AF-A0A9N9EWV5-F1
#
_entry.id   AF-A0A9N9EWV5-F1
#
_cell.length_a   1.000
_cell.length_b   1.000
_cell.length_c   1.000
_cell.angle_alpha   90.00
_cell.angle_beta   90.00
_cell.angle_gamma   90.00
#
_symmetry.space_group_name_H-M   'P 1'
#
loop_
_entity.id
_entity.type
_entity.pdbx_description
1 polymer ?
#
loop_
_entity_poly.entity_id
_entity_poly.type
_entity_poly.pdbx_seq_one_letter_code
_entity_poly.pdbx_strand_id
1 'polypeptide(L)'
;MQTFYTSSKSVRQGHHIKVTTSRPLHQGHYVKVTTSRPLHQGHYFKATTSRSLHHGHCIKVTTITSRPQHQGHNTKATTPRPLHQGHYIKATTSRPLTTSRPLHQGHYIKATTSRPLYQDHYIKATTPRPLHQGHYIKATTSRPLHQGHYTKATTPRPLCQGQHIKVSTS
;
A
#
# COMPACT_ATOMS: atom_id res chain seq x y z
N MET A 1 -20.06 6.98 23.40
CA MET A 1 -20.40 8.35 22.94
C MET A 1 -19.85 8.58 21.54
N GLN A 2 -20.71 8.98 20.60
CA GLN A 2 -20.33 9.23 19.21
C GLN A 2 -20.30 10.75 18.99
N THR A 3 -19.10 11.31 18.91
CA THR A 3 -18.92 12.76 18.85
C THR A 3 -18.68 13.20 17.41
N PHE A 4 -19.57 14.02 16.87
CA PHE A 4 -19.50 14.57 15.50
C PHE A 4 -18.97 16.00 15.56
N TYR A 5 -17.95 16.31 14.75
CA TYR A 5 -17.41 17.67 14.66
C TYR A 5 -16.92 18.01 13.26
N THR A 6 -17.23 19.23 12.84
CA THR A 6 -16.75 19.89 11.62
C THR A 6 -15.82 21.02 12.02
N SER A 7 -14.53 20.90 11.68
CA SER A 7 -13.52 21.96 11.88
C SER A 7 -12.42 21.84 10.81
N SER A 8 -11.74 22.93 10.48
CA SER A 8 -10.62 22.93 9.52
C SER A 8 -9.35 22.30 10.12
N LYS A 9 -9.13 22.43 11.44
CA LYS A 9 -8.04 21.80 12.19
C LYS A 9 -8.60 21.21 13.49
N SER A 10 -8.23 19.98 13.81
CA SER A 10 -8.69 19.33 15.03
C SER A 10 -7.64 18.36 15.55
N VAL A 11 -7.26 18.51 16.82
CA VAL A 11 -6.49 17.52 17.57
C VAL A 11 -7.46 16.75 18.45
N ARG A 12 -7.47 15.40 18.36
CA ARG A 12 -8.31 14.58 19.27
C ARG A 12 -7.65 13.29 19.69
N GLN A 13 -7.91 12.91 20.93
CA GLN A 13 -7.56 11.64 21.54
C GLN A 13 -8.84 10.94 21.99
N GLY A 14 -8.94 9.63 21.78
CA GLY A 14 -10.10 8.85 22.22
C GLY A 14 -10.17 7.46 21.61
N HIS A 15 -11.04 6.61 22.15
CA HIS A 15 -11.17 5.21 21.70
C HIS A 15 -11.87 5.07 20.35
N HIS A 16 -12.89 5.89 20.05
CA HIS A 16 -13.63 5.84 18.79
C HIS A 16 -13.80 7.26 18.21
N ILE A 17 -13.09 7.56 17.13
CA ILE A 17 -13.06 8.88 16.49
C ILE A 17 -13.72 8.78 15.11
N LYS A 18 -14.79 9.55 14.89
CA LYS A 18 -15.46 9.70 13.57
C LYS A 18 -15.50 11.18 13.21
N VAL A 19 -14.72 11.59 12.21
CA VAL A 19 -14.47 13.01 11.95
C VAL A 19 -14.41 13.30 10.44
N THR A 20 -14.97 14.45 10.03
CA THR A 20 -14.84 15.04 8.70
C THR A 20 -14.19 16.42 8.84
N THR A 21 -12.89 16.52 8.56
CA THR A 21 -12.10 17.77 8.71
C THR A 21 -11.09 17.89 7.57
N SER A 22 -10.40 19.02 7.41
CA SER A 22 -9.39 19.15 6.36
C SER A 22 -7.99 18.72 6.82
N ARG A 23 -7.58 19.05 8.07
CA ARG A 23 -6.25 18.70 8.61
C ARG A 23 -6.30 18.20 10.07
N PRO A 24 -6.77 16.97 10.34
CA PRO A 24 -6.75 16.48 11.70
C PRO A 24 -5.44 15.80 12.10
N LEU A 25 -5.19 15.84 13.41
CA LEU A 25 -4.22 15.01 14.11
C LEU A 25 -4.98 14.16 15.14
N HIS A 26 -5.01 12.84 14.96
CA HIS A 26 -5.79 11.96 15.81
C HIS A 26 -4.98 10.77 16.32
N GLN A 27 -5.12 10.50 17.62
CA GLN A 27 -4.55 9.35 18.31
C GLN A 27 -5.68 8.52 18.95
N GLY A 28 -5.83 7.24 18.57
CA GLY A 28 -6.94 6.43 19.06
C GLY A 28 -6.98 4.99 18.58
N HIS A 29 -7.85 4.16 19.17
CA HIS A 29 -7.96 2.74 18.83
C HIS A 29 -8.72 2.52 17.53
N TYR A 30 -9.87 3.18 17.33
CA TYR A 30 -10.68 3.08 16.11
C TYR A 30 -10.93 4.46 15.52
N VAL A 31 -10.45 4.66 14.29
CA VAL A 31 -10.57 5.97 13.61
C VAL A 31 -11.19 5.79 12.22
N LYS A 32 -12.33 6.45 11.99
CA LYS A 32 -13.02 6.50 10.69
C LYS A 32 -13.13 7.93 10.19
N VAL A 33 -12.45 8.24 9.09
CA VAL A 33 -12.21 9.64 8.71
C VAL A 33 -12.36 9.91 7.21
N THR A 34 -12.89 11.08 6.87
CA THR A 34 -12.91 11.61 5.50
C THR A 34 -12.26 12.99 5.51
N THR A 35 -11.01 13.10 5.04
CA THR A 35 -10.20 14.33 5.20
C THR A 35 -9.21 14.57 4.07
N SER A 36 -8.72 15.80 3.91
CA SER A 36 -7.74 16.09 2.87
C SER A 36 -6.27 15.84 3.26
N ARG A 37 -5.84 16.10 4.51
CA ARG A 37 -4.44 15.89 4.94
C ARG A 37 -4.32 15.45 6.41
N PRO A 38 -4.65 14.21 6.78
CA PRO A 38 -4.56 13.81 8.16
C PRO A 38 -3.21 13.19 8.53
N LEU A 39 -2.85 13.32 9.80
CA LEU A 39 -1.81 12.52 10.48
C LEU A 39 -2.49 11.64 11.53
N HIS A 40 -2.28 10.33 11.46
CA HIS A 40 -2.92 9.39 12.40
C HIS A 40 -1.95 8.37 12.97
N GLN A 41 -2.13 8.11 14.26
CA GLN A 41 -1.50 7.03 14.99
C GLN A 41 -2.56 6.23 15.75
N GLY A 42 -2.66 4.92 15.54
CA GLY A 42 -3.71 4.12 16.17
C GLY A 42 -3.73 2.64 15.80
N HIS A 43 -4.63 1.86 16.41
CA HIS A 43 -4.68 0.41 16.14
C HIS A 43 -5.44 0.08 14.86
N TYR A 44 -6.65 0.63 14.68
CA TYR A 44 -7.48 0.39 13.50
C TYR A 44 -7.88 1.70 12.83
N PHE A 45 -7.56 1.79 11.54
CA PHE A 45 -7.73 2.99 10.76
C PHE A 45 -8.51 2.72 9.47
N LYS A 46 -9.58 3.48 9.22
CA LYS A 46 -10.34 3.46 7.95
C LYS A 46 -10.56 4.87 7.42
N ALA A 47 -9.99 5.23 6.26
CA ALA A 47 -10.25 6.55 5.70
C ALA A 47 -10.31 6.66 4.19
N THR A 48 -10.95 7.75 3.77
CA THR A 48 -10.91 8.28 2.41
C THR A 48 -10.18 9.62 2.47
N THR A 49 -9.01 9.72 1.79
CA THR A 49 -8.14 10.91 1.91
C THR A 49 -7.62 11.42 0.57
N SER A 50 -7.14 12.67 0.52
CA SER A 50 -6.40 13.19 -0.65
C SER A 50 -4.89 13.09 -0.48
N ARG A 51 -4.33 13.43 0.69
CA ARG A 51 -2.95 13.17 1.19
C ARG A 51 -3.04 12.55 2.57
N SER A 52 -2.12 11.66 2.95
CA SER A 52 -2.13 11.11 4.31
C SER A 52 -0.84 10.42 4.75
N LEU A 53 -0.61 10.47 6.07
CA LEU A 53 0.39 9.69 6.80
C LEU A 53 -0.33 8.89 7.89
N HIS A 54 -0.27 7.56 7.81
CA HIS A 54 -0.92 6.67 8.79
C HIS A 54 0.08 5.68 9.40
N HIS A 55 0.10 5.63 10.73
CA HIS A 55 0.84 4.64 11.51
C HIS A 55 -0.13 3.81 12.34
N GLY A 56 -0.09 2.48 12.21
CA GLY A 56 -1.01 1.65 12.98
C GLY A 56 -0.98 0.16 12.74
N HIS A 57 -1.76 -0.60 13.50
CA HIS A 57 -1.76 -2.06 13.39
C HIS A 57 -2.54 -2.53 12.14
N CYS A 58 -3.69 -1.94 11.88
CA CYS A 58 -4.58 -2.25 10.76
C CYS A 58 -4.99 -0.96 10.04
N ILE A 59 -4.54 -0.79 8.80
CA ILE A 59 -4.77 0.41 7.99
C ILE A 59 -5.59 0.03 6.76
N LYS A 60 -6.76 0.65 6.58
CA LYS A 60 -7.60 0.53 5.37
C LYS A 60 -7.83 1.91 4.77
N VAL A 61 -7.17 2.23 3.65
CA VAL A 61 -7.24 3.58 3.08
C VAL A 61 -7.58 3.58 1.59
N THR A 62 -8.45 4.51 1.21
CA THR A 62 -8.70 4.89 -0.18
C THR A 62 -8.18 6.31 -0.38
N THR A 63 -7.21 6.53 -1.26
CA THR A 63 -6.63 7.85 -1.52
C THR A 63 -6.90 8.30 -2.94
N ILE A 64 -7.47 9.50 -3.09
CA ILE A 64 -8.03 9.96 -4.38
C ILE A 64 -6.97 10.67 -5.24
N THR A 65 -6.05 11.45 -4.65
CA THR A 65 -5.27 12.41 -5.46
C THR A 65 -3.75 12.49 -5.22
N SER A 66 -3.15 11.82 -4.23
CA SER A 66 -1.70 12.01 -3.98
C SER A 66 -0.92 10.78 -3.49
N ARG A 67 0.29 11.02 -2.93
CA ARG A 67 1.29 10.07 -2.42
C ARG A 67 1.08 9.78 -0.92
N PRO A 68 0.25 8.81 -0.52
CA PRO A 68 0.10 8.50 0.89
C PRO A 68 1.25 7.60 1.37
N GLN A 69 1.60 7.77 2.64
CA GLN A 69 2.51 6.87 3.34
C GLN A 69 1.75 6.13 4.42
N HIS A 70 1.91 4.80 4.43
CA HIS A 70 1.28 3.95 5.43
C HIS A 70 2.33 3.03 6.03
N GLN A 71 2.44 3.06 7.36
CA GLN A 71 3.26 2.15 8.13
C GLN A 71 2.38 1.32 9.06
N GLY A 72 2.34 0.01 8.89
CA GLY A 72 1.53 -0.82 9.75
C GLY A 72 1.57 -2.31 9.49
N HIS A 73 1.12 -3.12 10.47
CA HIS A 73 1.18 -4.59 10.34
C HIS A 73 0.30 -5.11 9.20
N ASN A 74 -0.93 -4.60 9.08
CA ASN A 74 -1.88 -4.99 8.05
C ASN A 74 -2.35 -3.76 7.28
N THR A 75 -1.90 -3.59 6.04
CA THR A 75 -2.26 -2.44 5.21
C THR A 75 -3.05 -2.87 3.98
N LYS A 76 -4.29 -2.37 3.84
CA LYS A 76 -5.10 -2.50 2.63
C LYS A 76 -5.34 -1.12 2.02
N ALA A 77 -4.86 -0.90 0.80
CA ALA A 77 -4.93 0.43 0.21
C ALA A 77 -5.27 0.45 -1.29
N THR A 78 -6.06 1.45 -1.67
CA THR A 78 -6.36 1.76 -3.08
C THR A 78 -5.90 3.18 -3.38
N THR A 79 -4.75 3.34 -4.05
CA THR A 79 -4.09 4.66 -4.18
C THR A 79 -3.23 4.77 -5.45
N PRO A 80 -3.06 5.99 -6.02
CA PRO A 80 -2.32 6.20 -7.26
C PRO A 80 -0.78 6.20 -7.13
N ARG A 81 -0.19 6.58 -5.98
CA ARG A 81 1.27 6.58 -5.72
C ARG A 81 1.62 6.24 -4.27
N PRO A 82 1.36 5.03 -3.78
CA PRO A 82 1.62 4.73 -2.38
C PRO A 82 3.10 4.50 -2.06
N LEU A 83 3.45 4.81 -0.82
CA LEU A 83 4.56 4.22 -0.08
C LEU A 83 3.98 3.38 1.07
N HIS A 84 4.17 2.06 1.01
CA HIS A 84 3.70 1.14 2.05
C HIS A 84 4.86 0.43 2.73
N GLN A 85 4.86 0.44 4.07
CA GLN A 85 5.76 -0.34 4.91
C GLN A 85 4.94 -1.16 5.91
N GLY A 86 5.18 -2.47 6.01
CA GLY A 86 4.35 -3.32 6.87
C GLY A 86 4.52 -4.81 6.70
N HIS A 87 4.00 -5.60 7.63
CA HIS A 87 4.10 -7.08 7.55
C HIS A 87 3.24 -7.66 6.40
N TYR A 88 1.98 -7.24 6.29
CA TYR A 88 1.04 -7.69 5.28
C TYR A 88 0.47 -6.50 4.52
N ILE A 89 0.75 -6.43 3.22
CA ILE A 89 0.32 -5.33 2.35
C ILE A 89 -0.55 -5.88 1.23
N LYS A 90 -1.78 -5.34 1.12
CA LYS A 90 -2.69 -5.55 -0.01
C LYS A 90 -2.96 -4.23 -0.71
N ALA A 91 -2.37 -4.03 -1.88
CA ALA A 91 -2.43 -2.75 -2.59
C ALA A 91 -3.05 -2.85 -3.99
N THR A 92 -3.80 -1.83 -4.37
CA THR A 92 -4.37 -1.67 -5.71
C THR A 92 -4.15 -0.24 -6.18
N THR A 93 -3.61 -0.06 -7.38
CA THR A 93 -3.38 1.27 -7.97
C THR A 93 -4.35 1.47 -9.14
N SER A 94 -5.34 2.33 -8.94
CA SER A 94 -6.46 2.54 -9.88
C SER A 94 -6.17 3.53 -11.01
N ARG A 95 -5.05 4.26 -10.95
CA ARG A 95 -4.68 5.23 -11.99
C ARG A 95 -3.19 5.14 -12.30
N PRO A 96 -2.78 4.43 -13.35
CA PRO A 96 -1.38 4.36 -13.74
C PRO A 96 -0.98 5.70 -14.36
N LEU A 97 -0.50 6.62 -13.53
CA LEU A 97 0.24 7.75 -14.09
C LEU A 97 1.51 7.16 -14.72
N THR A 98 1.77 7.44 -15.98
CA THR A 98 2.87 6.84 -16.78
C THR A 98 4.26 6.96 -16.12
N THR A 99 4.41 7.88 -15.17
CA THR A 99 5.63 8.18 -14.40
C THR A 99 5.60 7.69 -12.94
N SER A 100 4.56 6.99 -12.50
CA SER A 100 4.45 6.52 -11.10
C SER A 100 5.12 5.17 -10.88
N ARG A 101 5.93 5.08 -9.81
CA ARG A 101 6.51 3.84 -9.29
C ARG A 101 6.12 3.69 -7.82
N PRO A 102 5.06 2.92 -7.51
CA PRO A 102 4.72 2.55 -6.14
C PRO A 102 5.88 1.81 -5.46
N LEU A 103 6.14 2.07 -4.18
CA LEU A 103 7.11 1.33 -3.39
C LEU A 103 6.38 0.62 -2.24
N HIS A 104 6.65 -0.67 -2.10
CA HIS A 104 6.10 -1.50 -1.04
C HIS A 104 7.22 -2.34 -0.42
N GLN A 105 7.34 -2.29 0.92
CA GLN A 105 8.34 -3.00 1.71
C GLN A 105 7.68 -3.73 2.89
N GLY A 106 8.02 -5.00 3.10
CA GLY A 106 7.29 -5.86 4.02
C GLY A 106 7.69 -7.33 4.01
N HIS A 107 6.85 -8.15 4.66
CA HIS A 107 7.04 -9.61 4.67
C HIS A 107 6.17 -10.30 3.62
N TYR A 108 4.94 -9.83 3.43
CA TYR A 108 3.97 -10.39 2.48
C TYR A 108 3.26 -9.27 1.71
N ILE A 109 3.47 -9.24 0.39
CA ILE A 109 2.79 -8.31 -0.51
C ILE A 109 1.89 -9.05 -1.49
N LYS A 110 0.63 -8.58 -1.58
CA LYS A 110 -0.29 -8.88 -2.67
C LYS A 110 -0.70 -7.59 -3.37
N ALA A 111 -0.34 -7.42 -4.64
CA ALA A 111 -0.56 -6.14 -5.31
C ALA A 111 -0.88 -6.22 -6.81
N THR A 112 -1.67 -5.24 -7.26
CA THR A 112 -2.05 -5.03 -8.67
C THR A 112 -1.79 -3.58 -9.01
N THR A 113 -0.66 -3.32 -9.68
CA THR A 113 -0.11 -1.98 -9.90
C THR A 113 0.71 -1.91 -11.19
N SER A 114 0.96 -0.70 -11.70
CA SER A 114 1.84 -0.48 -12.86
C SER A 114 3.20 0.02 -12.38
N ARG A 115 4.29 -0.60 -12.86
CA ARG A 115 5.70 -0.25 -12.56
C ARG A 115 6.09 -0.18 -11.06
N PRO A 116 5.66 -1.12 -10.20
CA PRO A 116 6.04 -1.10 -8.80
C PRO A 116 7.49 -1.54 -8.55
N LEU A 117 8.00 -1.12 -7.40
CA LEU A 117 9.18 -1.67 -6.73
C LEU A 117 8.71 -2.43 -5.48
N TYR A 118 9.10 -3.70 -5.39
CA TYR A 118 8.78 -4.58 -4.26
C TYR A 118 10.05 -5.13 -3.63
N GLN A 119 10.15 -5.10 -2.31
CA GLN A 119 11.30 -5.61 -1.56
C GLN A 119 10.84 -6.41 -0.33
N ASP A 120 10.65 -7.72 -0.49
CA ASP A 120 9.87 -8.54 0.46
C ASP A 120 10.26 -10.02 0.51
N HIS A 121 9.91 -10.71 1.59
CA HIS A 121 10.05 -12.17 1.67
C HIS A 121 9.10 -12.91 0.71
N TYR A 122 7.83 -12.51 0.62
CA TYR A 122 6.85 -13.13 -0.26
C TYR A 122 6.08 -12.10 -1.08
N ILE A 123 6.14 -12.21 -2.40
CA ILE A 123 5.48 -11.28 -3.33
C ILE A 123 4.55 -12.03 -4.27
N LYS A 124 3.27 -11.62 -4.29
CA LYS A 124 2.27 -12.04 -5.30
C LYS A 124 1.77 -10.82 -6.08
N ALA A 125 2.11 -10.73 -7.35
CA ALA A 125 1.82 -9.52 -8.15
C ALA A 125 1.30 -9.79 -9.57
N THR A 126 0.44 -8.90 -10.05
CA THR A 126 -0.04 -8.86 -11.44
C THR A 126 0.20 -7.47 -11.99
N THR A 127 1.24 -7.30 -12.82
CA THR A 127 1.79 -5.97 -13.15
C THR A 127 2.57 -5.98 -14.46
N PRO A 128 2.50 -4.95 -15.33
CA PRO A 128 3.20 -5.00 -16.62
C PRO A 128 4.74 -4.92 -16.54
N ARG A 129 5.32 -4.08 -15.67
CA ARG A 129 6.78 -3.83 -15.62
C ARG A 129 7.34 -3.71 -14.20
N PRO A 130 7.28 -4.76 -13.36
CA PRO A 130 7.73 -4.64 -11.99
C PRO A 130 9.24 -4.85 -11.83
N LEU A 131 9.78 -4.27 -10.75
CA LEU A 131 11.03 -4.70 -10.14
C LEU A 131 10.70 -5.43 -8.83
N HIS A 132 11.14 -6.68 -8.71
CA HIS A 132 10.95 -7.46 -7.49
C HIS A 132 12.30 -7.92 -6.94
N GLN A 133 12.48 -7.70 -5.64
CA GLN A 133 13.57 -8.28 -4.86
C GLN A 133 12.97 -9.05 -3.69
N GLY A 134 13.24 -10.36 -3.57
CA GLY A 134 12.63 -11.16 -2.51
C GLY A 134 12.93 -12.65 -2.50
N HIS A 135 12.51 -13.37 -1.45
CA HIS A 135 12.76 -14.81 -1.33
C HIS A 135 11.82 -15.64 -2.20
N TYR A 136 10.52 -15.35 -2.17
CA TYR A 136 9.47 -16.06 -2.92
C TYR A 136 8.66 -15.08 -3.76
N ILE A 137 8.72 -15.22 -5.08
CA ILE A 137 8.04 -14.34 -6.03
C ILE A 137 7.10 -15.15 -6.92
N LYS A 138 5.81 -14.79 -6.93
CA LYS A 138 4.80 -15.31 -7.87
C LYS A 138 4.19 -14.15 -8.66
N ALA A 139 4.50 -14.06 -9.96
CA ALA A 139 4.15 -12.89 -10.75
C ALA A 139 3.57 -13.22 -12.13
N THR A 140 2.60 -12.40 -12.59
CA THR A 140 2.09 -12.40 -13.97
C THR A 140 2.34 -11.02 -14.56
N THR A 141 3.23 -10.92 -15.55
CA THR A 141 3.84 -9.63 -15.95
C THR A 141 4.26 -9.60 -17.42
N SER A 142 4.40 -8.43 -18.04
CA SER A 142 4.81 -8.35 -19.46
C SER A 142 6.32 -8.18 -19.67
N ARG A 143 7.02 -7.49 -18.78
CA ARG A 143 8.49 -7.34 -18.76
C ARG A 143 8.99 -7.20 -17.32
N PRO A 144 9.11 -8.30 -16.57
CA PRO A 144 9.61 -8.24 -15.21
C PRO A 144 11.12 -8.16 -15.14
N LEU A 145 11.61 -7.59 -14.04
CA LEU A 145 12.95 -7.83 -13.52
C LEU A 145 12.80 -8.41 -12.11
N HIS A 146 13.15 -9.69 -11.95
CA HIS A 146 13.04 -10.43 -10.70
C HIS A 146 14.42 -10.84 -10.19
N GLN A 147 14.70 -10.57 -8.91
CA GLN A 147 15.87 -11.07 -8.18
C GLN A 147 15.40 -11.79 -6.91
N GLY A 148 15.60 -13.10 -6.85
CA GLY A 148 15.12 -13.87 -5.70
C GLY A 148 15.44 -15.36 -5.70
N HIS A 149 15.27 -16.02 -4.56
CA HIS A 149 15.60 -17.46 -4.43
C HIS A 149 14.61 -18.35 -5.19
N TYR A 150 13.31 -18.10 -5.04
CA TYR A 150 12.24 -18.87 -5.67
C TYR A 150 11.33 -17.95 -6.49
N THR A 151 11.43 -18.02 -7.81
CA THR A 151 10.64 -17.17 -8.72
C THR A 151 9.76 -18.03 -9.63
N LYS A 152 8.44 -17.82 -9.57
CA LYS A 152 7.47 -18.34 -10.54
C LYS A 152 6.85 -17.18 -11.31
N ALA A 153 7.20 -17.04 -12.59
CA ALA A 153 6.75 -15.93 -13.44
C ALA A 153 6.00 -16.42 -14.67
N THR A 154 4.92 -15.73 -15.04
CA THR A 154 4.28 -15.86 -16.36
C THR A 154 4.52 -14.55 -17.12
N THR A 155 5.26 -14.60 -18.23
CA THR A 155 5.63 -13.40 -18.99
C THR A 155 6.08 -13.70 -20.42
N PRO A 156 5.75 -12.85 -21.42
CA PRO A 156 6.28 -12.95 -22.77
C PRO A 156 7.77 -12.59 -22.88
N ARG A 157 8.34 -11.87 -21.90
CA ARG A 157 9.75 -11.41 -21.95
C ARG A 157 10.42 -11.52 -20.58
N PRO A 158 10.95 -12.70 -20.20
CA PRO A 158 11.51 -12.92 -18.88
C PRO A 158 12.91 -12.31 -18.72
N LEU A 159 13.13 -11.65 -17.58
CA LEU A 159 14.45 -11.30 -17.05
C LEU A 159 14.46 -11.61 -15.55
N CYS A 160 14.93 -12.81 -15.19
CA CYS A 160 14.92 -13.32 -13.82
C CYS A 160 16.33 -13.79 -13.42
N GLN A 161 16.75 -13.50 -12.18
CA GLN A 161 18.01 -14.00 -11.60
C GLN A 161 17.74 -14.59 -10.21
N GLY A 162 18.40 -15.71 -9.88
CA GLY A 162 18.06 -16.52 -8.71
C GLY A 162 18.44 -18.00 -8.79
N GLN A 163 18.20 -18.75 -7.71
CA GLN A 163 18.55 -20.17 -7.59
C GLN A 163 17.46 -21.12 -8.13
N HIS A 164 16.18 -20.79 -7.96
CA HIS A 164 15.04 -21.62 -8.39
C HIS A 164 14.02 -20.79 -9.18
N ILE A 165 14.14 -20.82 -10.51
CA ILE A 165 13.30 -20.02 -11.41
C ILE A 165 12.44 -20.93 -12.30
N LYS A 166 11.12 -20.72 -12.28
CA LYS A 166 10.16 -21.30 -13.21
C LYS A 166 9.47 -20.19 -13.99
N VAL A 167 9.72 -20.12 -15.30
CA VAL A 167 9.07 -19.16 -16.20
C VAL A 167 8.12 -19.89 -17.15
N SER A 168 6.92 -19.36 -17.31
CA SER A 168 6.00 -19.72 -18.39
C SER A 168 5.84 -18.54 -19.33
N THR A 169 6.13 -18.73 -20.61
CA THR A 169 5.90 -17.72 -21.66
C THR A 169 4.49 -17.89 -22.21
N SER A 170 3.69 -16.81 -22.19
CA SER A 170 2.40 -16.72 -22.89
C SER A 170 2.32 -15.41 -23.65
#